data_AF-A0A7Y2YP54-F1
#
_entry.id   AF-A0A7Y2YP54-F1
#
_cell.length_a   1.000
_cell.length_b   1.000
_cell.length_c   1.000
_cell.angle_alpha   90.00
_cell.angle_beta   90.00
_cell.angle_gamma   90.00
#
_symmetry.space_group_name_H-M   'P 1'
#
loop_
_entity.id
_entity.type
_entity.pdbx_description
1 polymer ?
#
loop_
_entity_poly.entity_id
_entity_poly.type
_entity_poly.pdbx_seq_one_letter_code
_entity_poly.pdbx_strand_id
1 'polypeptide(L)'
;EPVLISISEDLANDAKITIGDAVVFNVQGVLMNTEVGSIRRVDWGQIQLNFNIVFPKGVLEQAPQFNVFTTAASDEQQSADLQSALVAKFPNVSIIDLRQVFTIIEGILDKVSWIINFMAFFSIITGFIVLIGSVRTSKYQRIKENVLLRTIGAKNDQILKIAALEYLFLGLMGTVVGILLALISSLCLALFLFEEPFVPSVIPFVVFLPSITILVIAIGLSNIRTVLSSSPLEVLRREV
;
A
#
# COMPACT_ATOMS: atom_id res chain seq x y z
N GLU A 1 -20.37 37.39 -30.10
CA GLU A 1 -19.17 36.53 -30.15
C GLU A 1 -19.42 35.32 -29.26
N PRO A 2 -18.95 34.12 -29.60
CA PRO A 2 -19.06 32.96 -28.72
C PRO A 2 -18.30 33.22 -27.42
N VAL A 3 -18.86 32.79 -26.30
CA VAL A 3 -18.19 32.93 -24.99
C VAL A 3 -17.11 31.86 -24.89
N LEU A 4 -15.84 32.27 -24.87
CA LEU A 4 -14.70 31.37 -24.71
C LEU A 4 -14.60 30.90 -23.25
N ILE A 5 -14.75 29.60 -23.02
CA ILE A 5 -14.65 28.98 -21.70
C ILE A 5 -13.37 28.17 -21.55
N SER A 6 -12.90 28.03 -20.31
CA SER A 6 -11.80 27.14 -19.97
C SER A 6 -12.27 25.92 -19.19
N ILE A 7 -11.95 24.72 -19.68
CA ILE A 7 -12.42 23.45 -19.12
C ILE A 7 -11.27 22.63 -18.51
N SER A 8 -11.57 21.72 -17.59
CA SER A 8 -10.61 20.75 -17.07
C SER A 8 -10.32 19.65 -18.10
N GLU A 9 -9.11 19.10 -18.06
CA GLU A 9 -8.66 17.99 -18.90
C GLU A 9 -9.55 16.75 -18.71
N ASP A 10 -9.93 16.43 -17.48
CA ASP A 10 -10.83 15.30 -17.17
C ASP A 10 -12.18 15.46 -17.87
N LEU A 11 -12.79 16.64 -17.76
CA LEU A 11 -14.07 16.92 -18.41
C LEU A 11 -13.96 16.88 -19.94
N ALA A 12 -12.85 17.40 -20.49
CA ALA A 12 -12.61 17.37 -21.93
C ALA A 12 -12.51 15.92 -22.45
N ASN A 13 -11.81 15.05 -21.71
CA ASN A 13 -11.65 13.64 -22.04
C ASN A 13 -12.98 12.86 -21.92
N ASP A 14 -13.73 13.07 -20.84
CA ASP A 14 -15.02 12.41 -20.60
C ASP A 14 -16.07 12.81 -21.65
N ALA A 15 -16.15 14.10 -21.96
CA ALA A 15 -17.07 14.63 -22.96
C ALA A 15 -16.56 14.49 -24.41
N LYS A 16 -15.30 14.05 -24.60
CA LYS A 16 -14.61 13.92 -25.89
C LYS A 16 -14.63 15.22 -26.72
N ILE A 17 -14.40 16.34 -26.05
CA ILE A 17 -14.37 17.69 -26.65
C ILE A 17 -12.95 18.24 -26.69
N THR A 18 -12.67 19.03 -27.71
CA THR A 18 -11.38 19.64 -27.99
C THR A 18 -11.48 21.16 -28.04
N ILE A 19 -10.33 21.83 -28.12
CA ILE A 19 -10.27 23.30 -28.23
C ILE A 19 -10.93 23.73 -29.56
N GLY A 20 -11.84 24.70 -29.49
CA GLY A 20 -12.63 25.18 -30.63
C GLY A 20 -14.01 24.54 -30.79
N ASP A 21 -14.34 23.50 -30.00
CA ASP A 21 -15.67 22.90 -30.05
C ASP A 21 -16.73 23.81 -29.41
N ALA A 22 -17.88 23.89 -30.07
CA ALA A 22 -19.04 24.63 -29.57
C ALA A 22 -19.81 23.80 -28.54
N VAL A 23 -19.97 24.34 -27.34
CA VAL A 23 -20.66 23.68 -26.22
C VAL A 23 -21.82 24.55 -25.77
N VAL A 24 -23.00 23.97 -25.63
CA VAL A 24 -24.17 24.67 -25.06
C VAL A 24 -24.22 24.37 -23.57
N PHE A 25 -24.08 25.40 -22.75
CA PHE A 25 -24.10 25.28 -21.30
C PHE A 25 -25.42 25.81 -20.73
N ASN A 26 -26.05 25.05 -19.85
CA ASN A 26 -27.30 25.45 -19.19
C ASN A 26 -26.99 26.08 -17.84
N VAL A 27 -27.14 27.40 -17.71
CA VAL A 27 -27.00 28.13 -16.45
C VAL A 27 -28.38 28.41 -15.88
N GLN A 28 -28.84 27.53 -14.99
CA GLN A 28 -30.13 27.65 -14.28
C GLN A 28 -31.34 27.90 -15.20
N GLY A 29 -31.37 27.23 -16.36
CA GLY A 29 -32.44 27.32 -17.35
C GLY A 29 -32.11 28.22 -18.55
N VAL A 30 -31.03 29.00 -18.50
CA VAL A 30 -30.57 29.80 -19.63
C VAL A 30 -29.52 29.02 -20.41
N LEU A 31 -29.86 28.65 -21.65
CA LEU A 31 -28.92 28.02 -22.58
C LEU A 31 -27.97 29.07 -23.14
N MET A 32 -26.67 28.87 -22.93
CA MET A 32 -25.61 29.73 -23.44
C MET A 32 -24.72 28.98 -24.42
N ASN A 33 -24.51 29.58 -25.60
CA ASN A 33 -23.57 29.06 -26.57
C ASN A 33 -22.15 29.50 -26.19
N THR A 34 -21.31 28.53 -25.88
CA THR A 34 -19.92 28.71 -25.48
C THR A 34 -18.99 27.97 -26.44
N GLU A 35 -17.71 28.31 -26.43
CA GLU A 35 -16.67 27.65 -27.23
C GLU A 35 -15.48 27.34 -26.32
N VAL A 36 -14.87 26.17 -26.49
CA VAL A 36 -13.72 25.75 -25.67
C VAL A 36 -12.48 26.53 -26.08
N GLY A 37 -12.08 27.51 -25.27
CA GLY A 37 -10.89 28.34 -25.52
C GLY A 37 -9.59 27.76 -24.96
N SER A 38 -9.66 27.02 -23.86
CA SER A 38 -8.49 26.33 -23.29
C SER A 38 -8.86 25.10 -22.47
N ILE A 39 -7.95 24.12 -22.45
CA ILE A 39 -8.01 22.95 -21.58
C ILE A 39 -6.93 23.08 -20.50
N ARG A 40 -7.32 22.87 -19.24
CA ARG A 40 -6.45 23.01 -18.06
C ARG A 40 -6.31 21.67 -17.37
N ARG A 41 -5.08 21.32 -16.99
CA ARG A 41 -4.87 20.24 -16.02
C ARG A 41 -5.18 20.78 -14.62
N VAL A 42 -6.06 20.09 -13.91
CA VAL A 42 -6.53 20.48 -12.57
C VAL A 42 -6.12 19.39 -11.60
N ASP A 43 -5.33 19.75 -10.59
CA ASP A 43 -4.90 18.83 -9.55
C ASP A 43 -5.93 18.81 -8.41
N TRP A 44 -6.81 17.80 -8.44
CA TRP A 44 -7.82 17.56 -7.41
C TRP A 44 -7.25 17.02 -6.09
N GLY A 45 -5.96 16.63 -6.07
CA GLY A 45 -5.26 16.23 -4.86
C GLY A 45 -4.88 17.40 -3.97
N GLN A 46 -4.81 18.62 -4.53
CA GLN A 46 -4.54 19.83 -3.75
C GLN A 46 -5.81 20.44 -3.17
N ILE A 47 -5.73 20.88 -1.91
CA ILE A 47 -6.82 21.56 -1.20
C ILE A 47 -6.91 23.03 -1.67
N GLN A 48 -7.31 23.19 -2.93
CA GLN A 48 -7.53 24.49 -3.56
C GLN A 48 -8.92 24.51 -4.21
N LEU A 49 -9.47 25.71 -4.37
CA LEU A 49 -10.74 25.90 -5.06
C LEU A 49 -10.56 25.66 -6.57
N ASN A 50 -10.82 24.42 -6.97
CA ASN A 50 -10.75 23.98 -8.34
C ASN A 50 -12.14 23.98 -8.98
N PHE A 51 -12.22 24.40 -10.24
CA PHE A 51 -13.46 24.43 -11.03
C PHE A 51 -13.26 23.67 -12.32
N ASN A 52 -14.24 22.84 -12.71
CA ASN A 52 -14.22 22.14 -13.99
C ASN A 52 -14.37 23.09 -15.18
N ILE A 53 -15.15 24.16 -15.03
CA ILE A 53 -15.43 25.12 -16.09
C ILE A 53 -15.24 26.53 -15.52
N VAL A 54 -14.53 27.38 -16.26
CA VAL A 54 -14.27 28.78 -15.89
C VAL A 54 -14.72 29.67 -17.04
N PHE A 55 -15.59 30.62 -16.71
CA PHE A 55 -16.09 31.63 -17.64
C PHE A 55 -15.26 32.91 -17.54
N PRO A 56 -15.16 33.70 -18.62
CA PRO A 56 -14.53 35.01 -18.58
C PRO A 56 -15.39 35.98 -17.76
N LYS A 57 -14.75 37.01 -17.21
CA LYS A 57 -15.44 38.05 -16.45
C LYS A 57 -16.48 38.77 -17.31
N GLY A 58 -17.63 39.08 -16.73
CA GLY A 58 -18.75 39.80 -17.33
C GLY A 58 -19.88 38.92 -17.87
N VAL A 59 -19.73 37.59 -17.87
CA VAL A 59 -20.74 36.66 -18.42
C VAL A 59 -21.69 36.11 -17.36
N LEU A 60 -21.18 35.72 -16.19
CA LEU A 60 -21.96 35.02 -15.15
C LEU A 60 -22.30 35.89 -13.94
N GLU A 61 -21.89 37.16 -13.93
CA GLU A 61 -22.03 38.10 -12.81
C GLU A 61 -23.49 38.49 -12.53
N GLN A 62 -24.36 38.38 -13.53
CA GLN A 62 -25.79 38.65 -13.37
C GLN A 62 -26.61 37.40 -13.02
N ALA A 63 -26.01 36.20 -13.14
CA ALA A 63 -26.66 34.95 -12.75
C ALA A 63 -26.61 34.79 -11.21
N PRO A 64 -27.54 34.03 -10.60
CA PRO A 64 -27.46 33.75 -9.17
C PRO A 64 -26.15 33.00 -8.83
N GLN A 65 -25.34 33.59 -7.94
CA GLN A 65 -24.01 33.09 -7.61
C GLN A 65 -23.97 32.53 -6.18
N PHE A 66 -23.20 31.48 -5.98
CA PHE A 66 -22.76 31.01 -4.67
C PHE A 66 -21.27 31.32 -4.53
N ASN A 67 -20.92 32.05 -3.47
CA ASN A 67 -19.53 32.38 -3.19
C ASN A 67 -18.95 31.35 -2.22
N VAL A 68 -17.81 30.78 -2.58
CA VAL A 68 -17.06 29.86 -1.73
C VAL A 68 -15.76 30.53 -1.33
N PHE A 69 -15.46 30.50 -0.03
CA PHE A 69 -14.22 31.01 0.53
C PHE A 69 -13.50 29.88 1.22
N THR A 70 -12.18 29.84 1.06
CA THR A 70 -11.32 28.89 1.77
C THR A 70 -10.36 29.68 2.65
N THR A 71 -10.18 29.23 3.88
CA THR A 71 -9.23 29.77 4.83
C THR A 71 -8.49 28.62 5.49
N ALA A 72 -7.24 28.85 5.87
CA ALA A 72 -6.45 27.87 6.60
C ALA A 72 -6.55 28.15 8.10
N ALA A 73 -6.79 27.10 8.89
CA ALA A 73 -6.68 27.13 10.34
C ALA A 73 -5.50 26.26 10.78
N SER A 74 -4.66 26.80 11.68
CA SER A 74 -3.44 26.11 12.11
C SER A 74 -3.72 24.88 12.97
N ASP A 75 -4.82 24.89 13.72
CA ASP A 75 -5.19 23.85 14.68
C ASP A 75 -6.71 23.68 14.78
N GLU A 76 -7.17 22.56 15.35
CA GLU A 76 -8.58 22.17 15.47
C GLU A 76 -9.34 23.14 16.36
N GLN A 77 -8.70 23.56 17.46
CA GLN A 77 -9.26 24.57 18.35
C GLN A 77 -9.51 25.89 17.62
N GLN A 78 -8.56 26.35 16.81
CA GLN A 78 -8.72 27.58 16.03
C GLN A 78 -9.78 27.44 14.94
N SER A 79 -9.91 26.26 14.32
CA SER A 79 -10.98 25.97 13.35
C SER A 79 -12.36 26.07 14.02
N ALA A 80 -12.53 25.44 15.19
CA ALA A 80 -13.78 25.44 15.94
C ALA A 80 -14.15 26.84 16.45
N ASP A 81 -13.18 27.61 16.96
CA ASP A 81 -13.38 28.98 17.41
C ASP A 81 -13.79 29.90 16.23
N LEU A 82 -13.12 29.75 15.08
CA LEU A 82 -13.44 30.49 13.87
C LEU A 82 -14.83 30.13 13.34
N GLN A 83 -15.17 28.84 13.30
CA GLN A 83 -16.50 28.37 12.90
C GLN A 83 -17.58 28.96 13.80
N SER A 84 -17.38 28.91 15.12
CA SER A 84 -18.33 29.45 16.10
C SER A 84 -18.51 30.97 15.93
N ALA A 85 -17.43 31.72 15.75
CA ALA A 85 -17.47 33.16 15.53
C ALA A 85 -18.18 33.54 14.22
N LEU A 86 -17.95 32.77 13.15
CA LEU A 86 -18.56 33.00 11.85
C LEU A 86 -20.05 32.65 11.82
N VAL A 87 -20.47 31.54 12.42
CA VAL A 87 -21.90 31.18 12.53
C VAL A 87 -22.66 32.23 13.35
N ALA A 88 -22.06 32.73 14.43
CA ALA A 88 -22.67 33.77 15.25
C ALA A 88 -22.87 35.09 14.50
N LYS A 89 -21.94 35.46 13.61
CA LYS A 89 -21.99 36.72 12.84
C LYS A 89 -22.75 36.59 11.51
N PHE A 90 -22.73 35.41 10.90
CA PHE A 90 -23.28 35.12 9.58
C PHE A 90 -24.04 33.77 9.59
N PRO A 91 -25.27 33.73 10.13
CA PRO A 91 -26.05 32.49 10.25
C PRO A 91 -26.48 31.89 8.90
N ASN A 92 -26.33 32.64 7.80
CA ASN A 92 -26.61 32.20 6.42
C ASN A 92 -25.41 31.56 5.71
N VAL A 93 -24.24 31.46 6.38
CA VAL A 93 -23.03 30.86 5.81
C VAL A 93 -22.91 29.41 6.28
N SER A 94 -22.79 28.49 5.32
CA SER A 94 -22.43 27.10 5.61
C SER A 94 -20.91 26.98 5.72
N ILE A 95 -20.43 26.39 6.81
CA ILE A 95 -19.01 26.18 7.08
C ILE A 95 -18.75 24.68 7.10
N ILE A 96 -17.76 24.26 6.33
CA ILE A 96 -17.37 22.85 6.20
C ILE A 96 -15.91 22.73 6.66
N ASP A 97 -15.68 21.93 7.71
CA ASP A 97 -14.32 21.59 8.10
C ASP A 97 -13.84 20.38 7.27
N LEU A 98 -12.94 20.66 6.31
CA LEU A 98 -12.36 19.61 5.47
C LEU A 98 -11.51 18.63 6.28
N ARG A 99 -10.93 19.04 7.42
CA ARG A 99 -10.13 18.15 8.27
C ARG A 99 -10.97 17.00 8.80
N GLN A 100 -12.19 17.28 9.26
CA GLN A 100 -13.08 16.25 9.79
C GLN A 100 -13.39 15.18 8.73
N VAL A 101 -13.59 15.59 7.48
CA VAL A 101 -13.81 14.67 6.36
C VAL A 101 -12.59 13.78 6.13
N PHE A 102 -11.38 14.36 6.11
CA PHE A 102 -10.14 13.60 5.96
C PHE A 102 -9.89 12.65 7.13
N THR A 103 -10.09 13.07 8.38
CA THR A 103 -9.94 12.20 9.56
C THR A 103 -10.86 10.98 9.50
N ILE A 104 -12.08 11.14 8.97
CA ILE A 104 -13.00 10.01 8.75
C ILE A 104 -12.45 9.07 7.68
N ILE A 105 -11.96 9.60 6.56
CA ILE A 105 -11.39 8.81 5.47
C ILE A 105 -10.12 8.07 5.94
N GLU A 106 -9.19 8.77 6.59
CA GLU A 106 -8.00 8.20 7.21
C GLU A 106 -8.37 7.09 8.19
N GLY A 107 -9.35 7.32 9.06
CA GLY A 107 -9.82 6.29 10.01
C GLY A 107 -10.42 5.05 9.33
N ILE A 108 -11.02 5.19 8.14
CA ILE A 108 -11.49 4.05 7.35
C ILE A 108 -10.29 3.33 6.72
N LEU A 109 -9.35 4.06 6.11
CA LEU A 109 -8.15 3.49 5.49
C LEU A 109 -7.26 2.78 6.52
N ASP A 110 -7.15 3.31 7.73
CA ASP A 110 -6.44 2.69 8.85
C ASP A 110 -7.08 1.36 9.25
N LYS A 111 -8.41 1.31 9.33
CA LYS A 111 -9.12 0.06 9.63
C LYS A 111 -8.91 -0.98 8.54
N VAL A 112 -9.00 -0.58 7.27
CA VAL A 112 -8.72 -1.47 6.13
C VAL A 112 -7.27 -1.97 6.19
N SER A 113 -6.32 -1.07 6.42
CA SER A 113 -4.90 -1.40 6.57
C SER A 113 -4.66 -2.36 7.74
N TRP A 114 -5.33 -2.16 8.86
CA TRP A 114 -5.25 -3.04 10.02
C TRP A 114 -5.76 -4.45 9.70
N ILE A 115 -6.90 -4.57 9.01
CA ILE A 115 -7.46 -5.85 8.59
C ILE A 115 -6.50 -6.58 7.64
N ILE A 116 -5.94 -5.88 6.65
CA ILE A 116 -4.96 -6.45 5.71
C ILE A 116 -3.70 -6.91 6.44
N ASN A 117 -3.15 -6.08 7.34
CA ASN A 117 -1.99 -6.46 8.15
C ASN A 117 -2.28 -7.66 9.05
N PHE A 118 -3.47 -7.72 9.63
CA PHE A 118 -3.91 -8.86 10.44
C PHE A 118 -3.99 -10.15 9.61
N MET A 119 -4.56 -10.09 8.41
CA MET A 119 -4.58 -11.23 7.48
C MET A 119 -3.17 -11.65 7.07
N ALA A 120 -2.31 -10.70 6.72
CA ALA A 120 -0.92 -10.97 6.35
C ALA A 120 -0.14 -11.63 7.51
N PHE A 121 -0.32 -11.14 8.73
CA PHE A 121 0.27 -11.74 9.93
C PHE A 121 -0.20 -13.19 10.13
N PHE A 122 -1.49 -13.46 9.95
CA PHE A 122 -2.03 -14.82 10.03
C PHE A 122 -1.46 -15.74 8.92
N SER A 123 -1.29 -15.22 7.70
CA SER A 123 -0.64 -15.94 6.61
C SER A 123 0.82 -16.30 6.94
N ILE A 124 1.56 -15.38 7.58
CA ILE A 124 2.94 -15.64 8.03
C ILE A 124 2.97 -16.76 9.08
N ILE A 125 2.08 -16.72 10.08
CA ILE A 125 1.96 -17.80 11.08
C ILE A 125 1.68 -19.15 10.41
N THR A 126 0.74 -19.16 9.46
CA THR A 126 0.40 -20.37 8.70
C THR A 126 1.61 -20.88 7.93
N GLY A 127 2.38 -19.99 7.30
CA GLY A 127 3.65 -20.32 6.65
C GLY A 127 4.65 -20.97 7.61
N PHE A 128 4.78 -20.48 8.85
CA PHE A 128 5.64 -21.11 9.86
C PHE A 128 5.16 -22.50 10.27
N ILE A 129 3.85 -22.69 10.43
CA ILE A 129 3.28 -24.01 10.75
C ILE A 129 3.58 -25.00 9.62
N VAL A 130 3.39 -24.59 8.37
CA VAL A 130 3.70 -25.40 7.18
C VAL A 130 5.20 -25.73 7.12
N LEU A 131 6.08 -24.76 7.38
CA LEU A 131 7.52 -24.97 7.41
C LEU A 131 7.91 -26.00 8.49
N ILE A 132 7.43 -25.84 9.72
CA ILE A 132 7.70 -26.78 10.83
C ILE A 132 7.17 -28.18 10.48
N GLY A 133 5.96 -28.26 9.90
CA GLY A 133 5.36 -29.51 9.45
C GLY A 133 6.21 -30.21 8.39
N SER A 134 6.64 -29.49 7.36
CA SER A 134 7.49 -30.00 6.29
C SER A 134 8.82 -30.54 6.83
N VAL A 135 9.50 -29.78 7.69
CA VAL A 135 10.77 -30.19 8.30
C VAL A 135 10.59 -31.41 9.23
N ARG A 136 9.44 -31.52 9.93
CA ARG A 136 9.12 -32.72 10.73
C ARG A 136 8.88 -33.96 9.88
N THR A 137 8.21 -33.83 8.73
CA THR A 137 7.98 -34.95 7.80
C THR A 137 9.30 -35.45 7.21
N SER A 138 10.22 -34.55 6.86
CA SER A 138 11.56 -34.91 6.35
C SER A 138 12.53 -35.44 7.42
N LYS A 139 12.11 -35.55 8.69
CA LYS A 139 12.98 -35.96 9.80
C LYS A 139 13.65 -37.32 9.52
N TYR A 140 12.87 -38.34 9.16
CA TYR A 140 13.38 -39.70 8.92
C TYR A 140 14.41 -39.77 7.80
N GLN A 141 14.19 -39.02 6.70
CA GLN A 141 15.15 -38.92 5.60
C GLN A 141 16.47 -38.31 6.08
N ARG A 142 16.40 -37.20 6.83
CA ARG A 142 17.59 -36.57 7.42
C ARG A 142 18.32 -37.45 8.43
N ILE A 143 17.62 -38.29 9.18
CA ILE A 143 18.27 -39.26 10.09
C ILE A 143 19.13 -40.23 9.26
N LYS A 144 18.58 -40.80 8.18
CA LYS A 144 19.31 -41.75 7.32
C LYS A 144 20.54 -41.10 6.68
N GLU A 145 20.41 -39.89 6.14
CA GLU A 145 21.54 -39.12 5.61
C GLU A 145 22.62 -38.87 6.68
N ASN A 146 22.22 -38.45 7.89
CA ASN A 146 23.16 -38.20 8.98
C ASN A 146 23.90 -39.48 9.42
N VAL A 147 23.22 -40.63 9.45
CA VAL A 147 23.86 -41.91 9.77
C VAL A 147 24.87 -42.29 8.68
N LEU A 148 24.50 -42.16 7.40
CA LEU A 148 25.42 -42.41 6.29
C LEU A 148 26.67 -41.51 6.35
N LEU A 149 26.48 -40.20 6.61
CA LEU A 149 27.57 -39.23 6.78
C LEU A 149 28.49 -39.61 7.95
N ARG A 150 27.93 -40.05 9.08
CA ARG A 150 28.72 -40.52 10.23
C ARG A 150 29.49 -41.80 9.91
N THR A 151 28.93 -42.73 9.13
CA THR A 151 29.60 -43.97 8.72
C THR A 151 30.82 -43.71 7.85
N ILE A 152 30.79 -42.67 7.02
CA ILE A 152 31.96 -42.23 6.22
C ILE A 152 32.92 -41.31 6.98
N GLY A 153 32.72 -41.12 8.29
CA GLY A 153 33.64 -40.40 9.18
C GLY A 153 33.33 -38.92 9.42
N ALA A 154 32.16 -38.42 9.00
CA ALA A 154 31.78 -37.03 9.25
C ALA A 154 31.57 -36.75 10.75
N LYS A 155 32.14 -35.65 11.23
CA LYS A 155 31.97 -35.17 12.62
C LYS A 155 30.61 -34.48 12.78
N ASN A 156 30.07 -34.49 14.01
CA ASN A 156 28.81 -33.82 14.34
C ASN A 156 28.80 -32.32 13.99
N ASP A 157 29.93 -31.63 14.16
CA ASP A 157 30.07 -30.21 13.79
C ASP A 157 30.02 -30.00 12.27
N GLN A 158 30.55 -30.93 11.48
CA GLN A 158 30.47 -30.86 10.01
C GLN A 158 29.01 -31.04 9.55
N ILE A 159 28.28 -31.98 10.13
CA ILE A 159 26.87 -32.22 9.83
C ILE A 159 26.01 -30.98 10.17
N LEU A 160 26.26 -30.35 11.33
CA LEU A 160 25.57 -29.12 11.72
C LEU A 160 25.87 -27.96 10.78
N LYS A 161 27.13 -27.80 10.33
CA LYS A 161 27.52 -26.75 9.37
C LYS A 161 26.87 -26.94 8.00
N ILE A 162 26.85 -28.17 7.49
CA ILE A 162 26.21 -28.50 6.21
C ILE A 162 24.73 -28.11 6.27
N ALA A 163 24.04 -28.51 7.33
CA ALA A 163 22.63 -28.17 7.47
C ALA A 163 22.38 -26.68 7.72
N ALA A 164 23.23 -26.01 8.50
CA ALA A 164 23.13 -24.56 8.69
C ALA A 164 23.24 -23.81 7.35
N LEU A 165 24.17 -24.23 6.48
CA LEU A 165 24.30 -23.67 5.13
C LEU A 165 23.08 -23.96 4.28
N GLU A 166 22.55 -25.18 4.29
CA GLU A 166 21.35 -25.54 3.53
C GLU A 166 20.14 -24.66 3.92
N TYR A 167 19.86 -24.52 5.23
CA TYR A 167 18.78 -23.67 5.71
C TYR A 167 19.05 -22.18 5.51
N LEU A 168 20.31 -21.75 5.52
CA LEU A 168 20.69 -20.39 5.16
C LEU A 168 20.35 -20.10 3.69
N PHE A 169 20.68 -21.00 2.77
CA PHE A 169 20.33 -20.85 1.35
C PHE A 169 18.82 -20.86 1.14
N LEU A 170 18.10 -21.79 1.78
CA LEU A 170 16.63 -21.86 1.70
C LEU A 170 15.97 -20.59 2.25
N GLY A 171 16.42 -20.10 3.42
CA GLY A 171 15.91 -18.87 4.02
C GLY A 171 16.19 -17.64 3.19
N LEU A 172 17.41 -17.52 2.66
CA LEU A 172 17.81 -16.40 1.82
C LEU A 172 17.04 -16.40 0.49
N MET A 173 16.93 -17.53 -0.19
CA MET A 173 16.16 -17.64 -1.43
C MET A 173 14.68 -17.30 -1.20
N GLY A 174 14.05 -17.90 -0.17
CA GLY A 174 12.65 -17.63 0.15
C GLY A 174 12.40 -16.15 0.45
N THR A 175 13.30 -15.52 1.22
CA THR A 175 13.13 -14.12 1.60
C THR A 175 13.42 -13.17 0.44
N VAL A 176 14.45 -13.43 -0.36
CA VAL A 176 14.75 -12.63 -1.56
C VAL A 176 13.57 -12.67 -2.54
N VAL A 177 13.01 -13.86 -2.81
CA VAL A 177 11.84 -14.00 -3.69
C VAL A 177 10.64 -13.26 -3.11
N GLY A 178 10.38 -13.39 -1.80
CA GLY A 178 9.29 -12.67 -1.13
C GLY A 178 9.44 -11.14 -1.21
N ILE A 179 10.63 -10.61 -0.96
CA ILE A 179 10.93 -9.18 -1.06
C ILE A 179 10.77 -8.70 -2.51
N LEU A 180 11.27 -9.45 -3.49
CA LEU A 180 11.13 -9.11 -4.90
C LEU A 180 9.65 -9.05 -5.31
N LEU A 181 8.84 -10.03 -4.92
CA LEU A 181 7.40 -10.02 -5.20
C LEU A 181 6.69 -8.83 -4.56
N ALA A 182 7.05 -8.50 -3.30
CA ALA A 182 6.50 -7.33 -2.61
C ALA A 182 6.87 -6.02 -3.32
N LEU A 183 8.13 -5.87 -3.73
CA LEU A 183 8.61 -4.68 -4.44
C LEU A 183 7.96 -4.52 -5.81
N ILE A 184 7.86 -5.59 -6.59
CA ILE A 184 7.20 -5.57 -7.90
C ILE A 184 5.72 -5.21 -7.74
N SER A 185 5.04 -5.82 -6.75
CA SER A 185 3.63 -5.52 -6.48
C SER A 185 3.43 -4.06 -6.06
N SER A 186 4.31 -3.53 -5.20
CA SER A 186 4.28 -2.14 -4.77
C SER A 186 4.60 -1.17 -5.91
N LEU A 187 5.53 -1.52 -6.79
CA LEU A 187 5.86 -0.73 -7.98
C LEU A 187 4.67 -0.67 -8.95
N CYS A 188 4.01 -1.80 -9.19
CA CYS A 188 2.80 -1.85 -10.02
C CYS A 188 1.68 -0.98 -9.42
N LEU A 189 1.46 -1.03 -8.11
CA LEU A 189 0.48 -0.15 -7.46
C LEU A 189 0.84 1.33 -7.62
N ALA A 190 2.11 1.69 -7.40
CA ALA A 190 2.56 3.07 -7.53
C ALA A 190 2.37 3.61 -8.96
N LEU A 191 2.73 2.83 -9.98
CA LEU A 191 2.68 3.27 -11.38
C LEU A 191 1.27 3.23 -11.99
N PHE A 192 0.46 2.21 -11.68
CA PHE A 192 -0.83 2.00 -12.35
C PHE A 192 -2.03 2.55 -11.58
N LEU A 193 -1.95 2.65 -10.25
CA LEU A 193 -3.08 3.07 -9.42
C LEU A 193 -2.91 4.48 -8.87
N PHE A 194 -1.69 4.81 -8.41
CA PHE A 194 -1.43 6.06 -7.73
C PHE A 194 -0.76 7.13 -8.60
N GLU A 195 -0.18 6.76 -9.75
CA GLU A 195 0.57 7.66 -10.65
C GLU A 195 1.71 8.45 -9.96
N GLU A 196 2.25 7.92 -8.85
CA GLU A 196 3.26 8.58 -8.02
C GLU A 196 4.64 7.91 -8.19
N PRO A 197 5.76 8.64 -8.01
CA PRO A 197 7.10 8.08 -8.10
C PRO A 197 7.35 7.09 -6.96
N PHE A 198 7.64 5.83 -7.33
CA PHE A 198 7.94 4.78 -6.37
C PHE A 198 9.34 4.95 -5.77
N VAL A 199 9.41 5.16 -4.45
CA VAL A 199 10.67 5.18 -3.69
C VAL A 199 10.80 3.87 -2.90
N PRO A 200 11.68 2.93 -3.30
CA PRO A 200 11.86 1.68 -2.59
C PRO A 200 12.44 1.93 -1.20
N SER A 201 11.78 1.40 -0.17
CA SER A 201 12.28 1.42 1.20
C SER A 201 13.44 0.43 1.38
N VAL A 202 14.43 0.81 2.17
CA VAL A 202 15.56 -0.06 2.55
C VAL A 202 15.20 -1.06 3.67
N ILE A 203 14.08 -0.83 4.36
CA ILE A 203 13.65 -1.61 5.54
C ILE A 203 13.51 -3.11 5.23
N PRO A 204 12.93 -3.55 4.09
CA PRO A 204 12.83 -4.97 3.77
C PRO A 204 14.16 -5.70 3.66
N PHE A 205 15.18 -5.02 3.15
CA PHE A 205 16.52 -5.59 3.00
C PHE A 205 17.29 -5.64 4.31
N VAL A 206 17.13 -4.64 5.18
CA VAL A 206 17.88 -4.54 6.43
C VAL A 206 17.21 -5.30 7.58
N VAL A 207 15.88 -5.35 7.61
CA VAL A 207 15.13 -5.94 8.73
C VAL A 207 14.57 -7.31 8.35
N PHE A 208 13.77 -7.39 7.28
CA PHE A 208 13.04 -8.62 6.93
C PHE A 208 13.97 -9.72 6.40
N LEU A 209 14.95 -9.36 5.55
CA LEU A 209 15.91 -10.33 5.00
C LEU A 209 16.69 -11.09 6.09
N PRO A 210 17.41 -10.43 7.02
CA PRO A 210 18.13 -11.15 8.06
C PRO A 210 17.19 -11.81 9.07
N SER A 211 16.09 -11.17 9.47
CA SER A 211 15.19 -11.74 10.49
C SER A 211 14.53 -13.05 10.04
N ILE A 212 13.99 -13.10 8.81
CA ILE A 212 13.36 -14.32 8.27
C ILE A 212 14.42 -15.39 8.02
N THR A 213 15.59 -15.03 7.48
CA THR A 213 16.69 -15.99 7.25
C THR A 213 17.17 -16.62 8.56
N ILE A 214 17.38 -15.82 9.61
CA ILE A 214 17.76 -16.31 10.95
C ILE A 214 16.67 -17.22 11.52
N LEU A 215 15.40 -16.86 11.34
CA LEU A 215 14.27 -17.66 11.81
C LEU A 215 14.22 -19.04 11.13
N VAL A 216 14.41 -19.10 9.81
CA VAL A 216 14.46 -20.37 9.05
C VAL A 216 15.63 -21.23 9.53
N ILE A 217 16.81 -20.64 9.74
CA ILE A 217 17.98 -21.35 10.29
C ILE A 217 17.67 -21.89 11.69
N ALA A 218 17.05 -21.09 12.56
CA ALA A 218 16.71 -21.50 13.92
C ALA A 218 15.73 -22.69 13.93
N ILE A 219 14.70 -22.66 13.09
CA ILE A 219 13.74 -23.76 12.95
C ILE A 219 14.43 -25.03 12.42
N GLY A 220 15.26 -24.90 11.39
CA GLY A 220 15.99 -26.02 10.79
C GLY A 220 16.98 -26.68 11.76
N LEU A 221 17.78 -25.88 12.46
CA LEU A 221 18.77 -26.38 13.43
C LEU A 221 18.12 -27.00 14.67
N SER A 222 16.99 -26.46 15.14
CA SER A 222 16.24 -27.02 16.28
C SER A 222 15.80 -28.47 16.01
N ASN A 223 15.33 -28.75 14.79
CA ASN A 223 14.94 -30.11 14.39
C ASN A 223 16.17 -31.04 14.34
N ILE A 224 17.29 -30.58 13.78
CA ILE A 224 18.50 -31.40 13.66
C ILE A 224 19.11 -31.73 15.02
N ARG A 225 19.09 -30.79 15.98
CA ARG A 225 19.51 -31.10 17.37
C ARG A 225 18.68 -32.24 17.96
N THR A 226 17.37 -32.23 17.73
CA THR A 226 16.45 -33.28 18.15
C THR A 226 16.73 -34.63 17.46
N VAL A 227 17.24 -34.61 16.22
CA VAL A 227 17.65 -35.81 15.49
C VAL A 227 19.00 -36.34 15.99
N LEU A 228 19.96 -35.46 16.26
CA LEU A 228 21.31 -35.83 16.71
C LEU A 228 21.32 -36.41 18.14
N SER A 229 20.31 -36.10 18.96
CA SER A 229 20.12 -36.70 20.29
C SER A 229 19.51 -38.12 20.25
N SER A 230 18.97 -38.55 19.11
CA SER A 230 18.47 -39.94 18.95
C SER A 230 19.62 -40.88 18.59
N SER A 231 19.70 -42.02 19.29
CA SER A 231 20.73 -43.04 19.10
C SER A 231 20.64 -43.65 17.69
N PRO A 232 21.74 -43.70 16.91
CA PRO A 232 21.78 -44.34 15.59
C PRO A 232 21.33 -45.81 15.58
N LEU A 233 21.56 -46.52 16.70
CA LEU A 233 21.20 -47.94 16.87
C LEU A 233 19.69 -48.15 17.02
N GLU A 234 18.94 -47.17 17.55
CA GLU A 234 17.49 -47.27 17.74
C GLU A 234 16.72 -47.20 16.41
N VAL A 235 17.30 -46.51 15.43
CA VAL A 235 16.69 -46.28 14.11
C VAL A 235 16.93 -47.47 13.20
N LEU A 236 18.15 -48.04 13.21
CA LEU A 236 18.45 -49.28 12.48
C LEU A 236 17.69 -50.50 13.02
N ARG A 237 17.37 -50.53 14.32
CA ARG A 237 16.61 -51.64 14.94
C ARG A 237 15.10 -51.53 14.75
N ARG A 238 14.59 -50.40 14.23
CA ARG A 238 13.16 -50.23 13.87
C ARG A 238 12.83 -50.63 12.43
N GLU A 239 13.83 -50.88 11.59
CA GLU A 239 13.67 -51.34 10.20
C GLU A 239 13.88 -52.85 10.02
N VAL A 240 14.23 -53.58 11.08
CA VAL A 240 14.30 -55.06 11.11
C VAL A 240 13.07 -55.65 11.78
#